data_AF-A0A349N3V2-F1
#
_entry.id   AF-A0A349N3V2-F1
#
_cell.length_a   1.000
_cell.length_b   1.000
_cell.length_c   1.000
_cell.angle_alpha   90.00
_cell.angle_beta   90.00
_cell.angle_gamma   90.00
#
_symmetry.space_group_name_H-M   'P 1'
#
loop_
_entity.id
_entity.type
_entity.pdbx_description
1 polymer ?
#
loop_
_entity_poly.entity_id
_entity_poly.type
_entity_poly.pdbx_seq_one_letter_code
_entity_poly.pdbx_strand_id
1 'polypeptide(L)'
;MLLVLGELGEQRGATAQSESSTSPLRLFSYVHDTLSAFEATGRLEPNPGIDGADIEAFVALFESYRTQFAAIEGESCESFERMGIRIKESIEQEFGTRVAEEILLTSQALPPPRC
;
A
#
# COMPACT_ATOMS: atom_id res chain seq x y z
N MET A 1 59.73 19.11 4.72
CA MET A 1 58.40 18.96 5.33
C MET A 1 57.48 18.42 4.24
N LEU A 2 57.11 17.14 4.35
CA LEU A 2 56.28 16.37 3.41
C LEU A 2 54.81 16.48 3.81
N LEU A 3 53.92 16.77 2.85
CA LEU A 3 52.47 16.45 2.86
C LEU A 3 52.05 16.28 1.38
N VAL A 4 52.18 15.08 0.80
CA VAL A 4 51.21 13.96 0.75
C VAL A 4 50.01 14.25 -0.18
N LEU A 5 50.07 13.63 -1.36
CA LEU A 5 48.95 13.32 -2.26
C LEU A 5 47.99 12.35 -1.57
N GLY A 6 46.68 12.61 -1.71
CA GLY A 6 45.63 11.71 -1.24
C GLY A 6 44.38 11.88 -2.08
N GLU A 7 44.34 11.19 -3.22
CA GLU A 7 43.11 10.79 -3.90
C GLU A 7 42.31 9.88 -2.95
N LEU A 8 41.13 10.34 -2.53
CA LEU A 8 40.07 9.52 -1.96
C LEU A 8 38.88 9.75 -2.90
N GLY A 9 38.48 8.78 -3.72
CA GLY A 9 38.13 7.45 -3.27
C GLY A 9 36.62 7.41 -3.16
N GLU A 10 36.01 6.92 -4.23
CA GLU A 10 34.61 6.58 -4.43
C GLU A 10 33.89 6.04 -3.17
N GLN A 11 32.83 6.73 -2.75
CA GLN A 11 31.70 6.14 -2.03
C GLN A 11 30.43 6.59 -2.78
N ARG A 12 29.98 5.84 -3.78
CA ARG A 12 28.95 4.80 -3.63
C ARG A 12 27.84 5.17 -2.66
N GLY A 13 26.65 5.36 -3.23
CA GLY A 13 25.42 4.84 -2.67
C GLY A 13 24.94 5.50 -1.39
N ALA A 14 24.25 6.62 -1.55
CA ALA A 14 23.15 6.95 -0.65
C ALA A 14 21.94 7.33 -1.51
N THR A 15 21.43 6.35 -2.27
CA THR A 15 19.98 6.25 -2.41
C THR A 15 19.46 6.16 -0.98
N ALA A 16 19.03 7.28 -0.42
CA ALA A 16 18.05 7.26 0.65
C ALA A 16 16.75 6.75 0.03
N GLN A 17 16.72 5.46 -0.31
CA GLN A 17 15.48 4.71 -0.24
C GLN A 17 15.13 4.76 1.24
N SER A 18 14.18 5.62 1.58
CA SER A 18 13.39 5.44 2.79
C SER A 18 12.71 4.08 2.66
N GLU A 19 13.43 3.01 2.99
CA GLU A 19 12.80 1.76 3.32
C GLU A 19 11.97 2.02 4.59
N SER A 20 10.67 1.76 4.44
CA SER A 20 9.67 1.76 5.49
C SER A 20 9.12 3.12 5.93
N SER A 21 8.08 3.54 5.23
CA SER A 21 6.78 3.37 5.85
C SER A 21 5.81 2.86 4.77
N THR A 22 5.55 1.54 4.82
CA THR A 22 4.43 0.87 4.13
C THR A 22 4.38 0.96 2.60
N SER A 23 5.02 -0.01 1.92
CA SER A 23 4.89 -0.21 0.47
C SER A 23 3.41 -0.17 0.03
N PRO A 24 3.06 0.56 -1.05
CA PRO A 24 1.72 0.54 -1.64
C PRO A 24 1.23 -0.86 -2.01
N LEU A 25 2.13 -1.82 -2.19
CA LEU A 25 1.80 -3.23 -2.41
C LEU A 25 1.02 -3.85 -1.26
N ARG A 26 1.13 -3.33 -0.03
CA ARG A 26 0.33 -3.82 1.10
C ARG A 26 -1.15 -3.48 0.99
N LEU A 27 -1.53 -2.55 0.12
CA LEU A 27 -2.94 -2.24 -0.12
C LEU A 27 -3.64 -3.36 -0.88
N PHE A 28 -2.90 -4.14 -1.68
CA PHE A 28 -3.44 -5.34 -2.31
C PHE A 28 -3.95 -6.34 -1.26
N SER A 29 -3.08 -6.73 -0.31
CA SER A 29 -3.45 -7.69 0.74
C SER A 29 -4.57 -7.15 1.61
N TYR A 30 -4.48 -5.88 2.02
CA TYR A 30 -5.51 -5.26 2.83
C TYR A 30 -6.88 -5.28 2.16
N VAL A 31 -6.98 -4.96 0.86
CA VAL A 31 -8.26 -5.02 0.12
C VAL A 31 -8.83 -6.44 0.14
N HIS A 32 -8.00 -7.43 -0.19
CA HIS A 32 -8.44 -8.83 -0.24
C HIS A 32 -8.87 -9.36 1.13
N ASP A 33 -8.07 -9.12 2.17
CA ASP A 33 -8.31 -9.60 3.52
C ASP A 33 -9.55 -8.91 4.12
N THR A 34 -9.66 -7.59 3.94
CA THR A 34 -10.79 -6.79 4.46
C THR A 34 -12.11 -7.21 3.82
N LEU A 35 -12.15 -7.36 2.49
CA LEU A 35 -13.36 -7.82 1.81
C LEU A 35 -13.73 -9.24 2.20
N SER A 36 -12.75 -10.15 2.30
CA SER A 36 -13.00 -11.54 2.72
C SER A 36 -13.56 -11.60 4.14
N ALA A 37 -13.02 -10.78 5.05
CA ALA A 37 -13.52 -10.68 6.42
C ALA A 37 -14.92 -10.04 6.48
N PHE A 38 -15.17 -9.00 5.69
CA PHE A 38 -16.47 -8.35 5.60
C PHE A 38 -17.54 -9.28 5.02
N GLU A 39 -17.22 -10.04 3.96
CA GLU A 39 -18.11 -11.06 3.38
C GLU A 39 -18.43 -12.18 4.38
N ALA A 40 -17.45 -12.59 5.19
CA ALA A 40 -17.63 -13.65 6.18
C ALA A 40 -18.41 -13.21 7.43
N THR A 41 -18.24 -11.96 7.85
CA THR A 41 -18.70 -11.50 9.19
C THR A 41 -19.70 -10.35 9.16
N GLY A 42 -19.83 -9.66 8.03
CA GLY A 42 -20.57 -8.40 7.90
C GLY A 42 -19.93 -7.22 8.64
N ARG A 43 -18.69 -7.36 9.14
CA ARG A 43 -17.99 -6.34 9.93
C ARG A 43 -16.68 -5.94 9.28
N LEU A 44 -16.40 -4.63 9.29
CA LEU A 44 -15.11 -4.09 8.89
C LEU A 44 -14.13 -4.29 10.06
N GLU A 45 -13.21 -5.25 9.94
CA GLU A 45 -12.28 -5.60 11.02
C GLU A 45 -10.88 -5.95 10.46
N PRO A 46 -9.82 -5.19 10.78
CA PRO A 46 -9.84 -3.96 11.58
C PRO A 46 -10.55 -2.81 10.86
N ASN A 47 -11.34 -2.03 11.59
CA ASN A 47 -11.90 -0.78 11.09
C ASN A 47 -10.84 0.33 11.21
N PRO A 48 -10.35 0.93 10.11
CA PRO A 48 -9.30 1.95 10.14
C PRO A 48 -9.81 3.34 10.54
N GLY A 49 -11.01 3.44 11.12
CA GLY A 49 -11.67 4.70 11.48
C GLY A 49 -12.77 5.13 10.52
N ILE A 50 -13.30 4.19 9.73
CA ILE A 50 -14.50 4.39 8.90
C ILE A 50 -15.73 4.48 9.79
N ASP A 51 -16.46 5.58 9.63
CA ASP A 51 -17.73 5.79 10.29
C ASP A 51 -18.82 4.87 9.69
N GLY A 52 -19.81 4.51 10.50
CA GLY A 52 -20.88 3.58 10.08
C GLY A 52 -21.65 4.02 8.83
N ALA A 53 -21.74 5.33 8.58
CA ALA A 53 -22.38 5.89 7.39
C ALA A 53 -21.53 5.72 6.12
N ASP A 54 -20.22 5.55 6.25
CA ASP A 54 -19.27 5.49 5.14
C ASP A 54 -18.86 4.04 4.79
N ILE A 55 -19.31 3.05 5.58
CA ILE A 55 -18.98 1.62 5.36
C ILE A 55 -19.35 1.16 3.95
N GLU A 56 -20.53 1.53 3.45
CA GLU A 56 -20.99 1.11 2.13
C GLU A 56 -20.08 1.68 1.02
N ALA A 57 -19.73 2.97 1.11
CA ALA A 57 -18.82 3.60 0.16
C ALA A 57 -17.42 3.00 0.24
N PHE A 58 -16.92 2.73 1.44
CA PHE A 58 -15.61 2.12 1.66
C PHE A 58 -15.51 0.73 1.06
N VAL A 59 -16.52 -0.12 1.30
CA VAL A 59 -16.59 -1.47 0.73
C VAL A 59 -16.71 -1.42 -0.79
N ALA A 60 -17.54 -0.53 -1.35
CA ALA A 60 -17.70 -0.37 -2.80
C ALA A 60 -16.39 0.05 -3.49
N LEU A 61 -15.62 0.96 -2.87
CA LEU A 61 -14.29 1.33 -3.36
C LEU A 61 -13.37 0.11 -3.42
N PHE A 62 -13.39 -0.71 -2.37
CA PHE A 62 -12.52 -1.89 -2.27
C PHE A 62 -12.93 -2.98 -3.26
N GLU A 63 -14.22 -3.21 -3.48
CA GLU A 63 -14.70 -4.16 -4.49
C GLU A 63 -14.25 -3.76 -5.90
N SER A 64 -14.30 -2.46 -6.20
CA SER A 64 -13.78 -1.90 -7.45
C SER A 64 -12.29 -2.18 -7.61
N TYR A 65 -11.49 -1.91 -6.58
CA TYR A 65 -10.04 -2.18 -6.63
C TYR A 65 -9.70 -3.67 -6.65
N ARG A 66 -10.45 -4.54 -5.97
CA ARG A 66 -10.30 -6.00 -6.08
C ARG A 66 -10.48 -6.46 -7.52
N THR A 67 -11.46 -5.91 -8.22
CA THR A 67 -11.70 -6.19 -9.66
C THR A 67 -10.55 -5.69 -10.52
N GLN A 68 -10.02 -4.50 -10.25
CA GLN A 68 -8.87 -3.95 -10.97
C GLN A 68 -7.58 -4.73 -10.72
N PHE A 69 -7.34 -5.20 -9.49
CA PHE A 69 -6.22 -6.07 -9.16
C PHE A 69 -6.30 -7.41 -9.90
N ALA A 70 -7.49 -8.00 -9.98
CA ALA A 70 -7.70 -9.21 -10.77
C ALA A 70 -7.45 -8.98 -12.27
N ALA A 71 -7.77 -7.79 -12.80
CA ALA A 71 -7.54 -7.46 -14.20
C ALA A 71 -6.05 -7.34 -14.58
N ILE A 72 -5.19 -6.99 -13.61
CA ILE A 72 -3.73 -6.92 -13.78
C ILE A 72 -3.02 -8.16 -13.22
N GLU A 73 -3.78 -9.19 -12.82
CA GLU A 73 -3.20 -10.44 -12.37
C GLU A 73 -2.38 -11.05 -13.50
N GLY A 74 -1.10 -11.26 -13.26
CA GLY A 74 -0.18 -11.72 -14.29
C GLY A 74 0.83 -10.70 -14.76
N GLU A 75 0.61 -9.42 -14.47
CA GLU A 75 1.50 -8.33 -14.84
C GLU A 75 2.72 -8.20 -13.90
N SER A 76 3.53 -7.16 -14.13
CA SER A 76 4.72 -6.86 -13.32
C SER A 76 4.37 -6.25 -11.97
N CYS A 77 5.33 -6.28 -11.03
CA CYS A 77 5.20 -5.61 -9.74
C CYS A 77 4.96 -4.10 -9.87
N GLU A 78 5.50 -3.47 -10.91
CA GLU A 78 5.27 -2.05 -11.17
C GLU A 78 3.78 -1.76 -11.45
N SER A 79 3.05 -2.66 -12.11
CA SER A 79 1.60 -2.51 -12.31
C SER A 79 0.85 -2.56 -10.98
N PHE A 80 1.22 -3.46 -10.09
CA PHE A 80 0.64 -3.54 -8.75
C PHE A 80 1.01 -2.34 -7.87
N GLU A 81 2.26 -1.85 -7.93
CA GLU A 81 2.68 -0.64 -7.22
C GLU A 81 1.89 0.58 -7.68
N ARG A 82 1.73 0.75 -9.00
CA ARG A 82 0.93 1.85 -9.57
C ARG A 82 -0.52 1.76 -9.14
N MET A 83 -1.09 0.55 -9.06
CA MET A 83 -2.43 0.34 -8.55
C MET A 83 -2.52 0.65 -7.05
N GLY A 84 -1.53 0.23 -6.26
CA GLY A 84 -1.40 0.53 -4.84
C GLY A 84 -1.37 2.04 -4.57
N ILE A 85 -0.66 2.81 -5.40
CA ILE A 85 -0.63 4.28 -5.30
C ILE A 85 -2.03 4.86 -5.57
N ARG A 86 -2.73 4.39 -6.62
CA ARG A 86 -4.07 4.88 -6.96
C ARG A 86 -5.08 4.62 -5.85
N ILE A 87 -5.12 3.40 -5.29
CA ILE A 87 -6.04 3.11 -4.19
C ILE A 87 -5.73 3.94 -2.95
N LYS A 88 -4.44 4.15 -2.64
CA LYS A 88 -4.05 5.07 -1.56
C LYS A 88 -4.63 6.46 -1.81
N GLU A 89 -4.43 7.03 -2.99
CA GLU A 89 -4.94 8.37 -3.34
C GLU A 89 -6.46 8.44 -3.26
N SER A 90 -7.18 7.41 -3.73
CA SER A 90 -8.64 7.33 -3.59
C SER A 90 -9.09 7.28 -2.13
N ILE A 91 -8.44 6.49 -1.28
CA ILE A 91 -8.74 6.44 0.15
C ILE A 91 -8.51 7.80 0.80
N GLU A 92 -7.38 8.45 0.49
CA GLU A 92 -7.06 9.77 1.03
C GLU A 92 -8.08 10.83 0.61
N GLN A 93 -8.56 10.76 -0.63
CA GLN A 93 -9.56 11.67 -1.18
C GLN A 93 -10.95 11.47 -0.57
N GLU A 94 -11.38 10.22 -0.37
CA GLU A 94 -12.75 9.90 0.04
C GLU A 94 -12.91 9.76 1.57
N PHE A 95 -11.89 9.24 2.25
CA PHE A 95 -11.95 8.90 3.68
C PHE A 95 -10.86 9.59 4.53
N GLY A 96 -9.94 10.31 3.88
CA GLY A 96 -8.92 11.12 4.54
C GLY A 96 -7.57 10.41 4.75
N THR A 97 -6.51 11.21 4.89
CA THR A 97 -5.13 10.71 4.99
C THR A 97 -4.90 9.79 6.18
N ARG A 98 -5.54 10.07 7.31
CA ARG A 98 -5.44 9.25 8.52
C ARG A 98 -5.93 7.82 8.30
N VAL A 99 -7.01 7.64 7.54
CA VAL A 99 -7.53 6.30 7.21
C VAL A 99 -6.52 5.56 6.34
N ALA A 100 -5.97 6.21 5.32
CA ALA A 100 -4.97 5.58 4.45
C ALA A 100 -3.71 5.17 5.23
N GLU A 101 -3.24 6.01 6.16
CA GLU A 101 -2.12 5.70 7.06
C GLU A 101 -2.43 4.51 7.98
N GLU A 102 -3.62 4.48 8.60
CA GLU A 102 -4.03 3.38 9.50
C GLU A 102 -4.12 2.04 8.76
N ILE A 103 -4.67 2.06 7.55
CA ILE A 103 -4.71 0.88 6.67
C ILE A 103 -3.30 0.37 6.41
N LEU A 104 -2.39 1.27 6.04
CA LEU A 104 -1.02 0.92 5.73
C LEU A 104 -0.29 0.36 6.97
N LEU A 105 -0.54 0.91 8.16
CA LEU A 105 0.01 0.41 9.43
C LEU A 105 -0.50 -0.98 9.81
N THR A 106 -1.78 -1.26 9.57
CA THR A 106 -2.44 -2.53 9.93
C THR A 106 -2.31 -3.61 8.86
N SER A 107 -2.02 -3.21 7.62
CA SER A 107 -1.85 -4.11 6.48
C SER A 107 -0.64 -5.04 6.67
N GLN A 108 -0.89 -6.33 6.56
CA GLN A 108 0.16 -7.34 6.52
C GLN A 108 0.89 -7.27 5.18
N ALA A 109 2.21 -7.43 5.21
CA ALA A 109 3.03 -7.53 4.00
C ALA A 109 2.83 -8.90 3.36
N LEU A 110 1.76 -9.07 2.59
CA LEU A 110 1.64 -10.15 1.62
C LEU A 110 1.91 -9.56 0.23
N PRO A 111 2.94 -10.04 -0.47
CA PRO A 111 3.17 -9.57 -1.82
C PRO A 111 2.04 -10.06 -2.75
N PRO A 112 1.65 -9.27 -3.77
CA PRO A 112 0.74 -9.78 -4.77
C PRO A 112 1.32 -11.01 -5.47
N PRO A 113 0.52 -11.89 -6.10
CA PRO A 113 0.89 -13.26 -6.47
C PRO A 113 2.12 -13.44 -7.38
N ARG A 114 2.65 -12.35 -7.95
CA ARG A 114 3.80 -12.33 -8.87
C ARG A 114 4.89 -11.33 -8.46
N CYS A 115 4.82 -10.90 -7.21
CA CYS A 115 5.83 -10.21 -6.43
C CYS A 115 6.18 -11.08 -5.21
#